data_AF-A0A816KQ61-F1
#
_entry.id   AF-A0A816KQ61-F1
#
_cell.length_a   1.000
_cell.length_b   1.000
_cell.length_c   1.000
_cell.angle_alpha   90.00
_cell.angle_beta   90.00
_cell.angle_gamma   90.00
#
_symmetry.space_group_name_H-M   'P 1'
#
loop_
_entity.id
_entity.type
_entity.pdbx_description
1 polymer ?
#
loop_
_entity_poly.entity_id
_entity_poly.type
_entity_poly.pdbx_seq_one_letter_code
_entity_poly.pdbx_strand_id
1 'polypeptide(L)'
;MKAKETTGETESQQQQWETLKKTLTDKEIVGQALIFMIAGYETTSVLMSFFFYNMATEPTIQEKVYEEILQELEDDEITYEKVSQLRYLDMVINETLRMYPPFIRFERVASNDYELGNYHIPKGSVISVPVYPIHHNPHF
;
A
#
# COMPACT_ATOMS: atom_id res chain seq x y z
N MET A 1 -7.60 -51.19 -20.31
CA MET A 1 -6.69 -50.29 -19.57
C MET A 1 -7.37 -48.93 -19.46
N LYS A 2 -7.46 -48.42 -18.23
CA LYS A 2 -7.73 -47.03 -17.78
C LYS A 2 -8.94 -46.26 -18.33
N ALA A 3 -10.04 -46.33 -17.58
CA ALA A 3 -11.01 -45.24 -17.40
C ALA A 3 -11.56 -45.33 -15.97
N LYS A 4 -10.81 -44.84 -14.97
CA LYS A 4 -11.29 -44.78 -13.57
C LYS A 4 -10.60 -43.75 -12.66
N GLU A 5 -9.83 -42.80 -13.18
CA GLU A 5 -9.04 -41.86 -12.35
C GLU A 5 -9.62 -40.43 -12.26
N THR A 6 -10.61 -40.03 -13.08
CA THR A 6 -11.07 -38.62 -13.17
C THR A 6 -12.09 -38.18 -12.10
N THR A 7 -12.79 -39.11 -11.44
CA THR A 7 -13.85 -38.77 -10.46
C THR A 7 -13.28 -38.36 -9.10
N GLY A 8 -12.16 -38.96 -8.67
CA GLY A 8 -11.54 -38.68 -7.36
C GLY A 8 -10.83 -37.33 -7.28
N GLU A 9 -10.26 -36.84 -8.38
CA GLU A 9 -9.61 -35.51 -8.43
C GLU A 9 -10.65 -34.39 -8.30
N THR A 10 -11.81 -34.55 -8.96
CA THR A 10 -12.90 -33.56 -8.95
C THR A 10 -13.57 -33.46 -7.58
N GLU A 11 -13.77 -34.59 -6.90
CA GLU A 11 -14.27 -34.63 -5.51
C GLU A 11 -13.25 -34.03 -4.52
N SER A 12 -11.94 -34.30 -4.69
CA SER A 12 -10.90 -33.71 -3.84
C SER A 12 -10.80 -32.19 -4.00
N GLN A 13 -10.95 -31.68 -5.24
CA GLN A 13 -10.94 -30.25 -5.53
C GLN A 13 -12.22 -29.56 -5.04
N GLN A 14 -13.40 -30.17 -5.21
CA GLN A 14 -14.65 -29.63 -4.65
C GLN A 14 -14.64 -29.61 -3.11
N GLN A 15 -14.08 -30.65 -2.48
CA GLN A 15 -13.94 -30.73 -1.03
C GLN A 15 -12.92 -29.70 -0.51
N GLN A 16 -11.85 -29.44 -1.27
CA GLN A 16 -10.92 -28.34 -1.00
C GLN A 16 -11.58 -26.97 -1.15
N TRP A 17 -12.52 -26.78 -2.09
CA TRP A 17 -13.23 -25.50 -2.31
C TRP A 17 -14.32 -25.26 -1.26
N GLU A 18 -14.99 -26.30 -0.79
CA GLU A 18 -15.91 -26.23 0.36
C GLU A 18 -15.16 -25.95 1.67
N THR A 19 -13.93 -26.49 1.82
CA THR A 19 -13.05 -26.18 2.97
C THR A 19 -12.57 -24.71 2.96
N LEU A 20 -12.56 -24.06 1.78
CA LEU A 20 -12.23 -22.64 1.62
C LEU A 20 -13.40 -21.69 1.89
N LYS A 21 -14.64 -22.18 2.12
CA LYS A 21 -15.76 -21.35 2.61
C LYS A 21 -15.65 -21.09 4.12
N LYS A 22 -14.46 -20.68 4.59
CA LYS A 22 -14.31 -20.20 5.97
C LYS A 22 -14.86 -18.77 6.03
N THR A 23 -16.11 -18.62 6.45
CA THR A 23 -16.69 -17.31 6.75
C THR A 23 -15.94 -16.66 7.91
N LEU A 24 -15.72 -15.35 7.85
CA LEU A 24 -15.14 -14.60 8.97
C LEU A 24 -16.05 -14.72 10.20
N THR A 25 -15.46 -15.01 11.35
CA THR A 25 -16.16 -14.91 12.63
C THR A 25 -16.40 -13.45 13.00
N ASP A 26 -17.41 -13.16 13.83
CA ASP A 26 -17.69 -11.79 14.30
C ASP A 26 -16.45 -11.13 14.92
N LYS A 27 -15.62 -11.91 15.62
CA LYS A 27 -14.36 -11.42 16.21
C LYS A 27 -13.34 -11.03 15.15
N GLU A 28 -13.21 -11.84 14.10
CA GLU A 28 -12.33 -11.51 12.97
C GLU A 28 -12.84 -10.27 12.23
N ILE A 29 -14.16 -10.13 12.03
CA ILE A 29 -14.76 -8.95 11.39
C ILE A 29 -14.47 -7.68 12.21
N VAL A 30 -14.73 -7.70 13.52
CA VAL A 30 -14.44 -6.57 14.42
C VAL A 30 -12.94 -6.25 14.44
N GLY A 31 -12.08 -7.29 14.49
CA GLY A 31 -10.63 -7.12 14.43
C GLY A 31 -10.16 -6.45 13.14
N GLN A 32 -10.67 -6.89 11.98
CA GLN A 32 -10.34 -6.28 10.68
C GLN A 32 -10.86 -4.85 10.57
N ALA A 33 -12.07 -4.57 11.05
CA ALA A 33 -12.61 -3.20 11.08
C ALA A 33 -11.71 -2.24 11.88
N LEU A 34 -11.20 -2.67 13.03
CA LEU A 34 -10.25 -1.89 13.82
C LEU A 34 -8.92 -1.66 13.06
N ILE A 35 -8.39 -2.70 12.42
CA ILE A 35 -7.16 -2.60 11.61
C ILE A 35 -7.35 -1.61 10.47
N PHE A 36 -8.45 -1.69 9.72
CA PHE A 36 -8.74 -0.75 8.62
C PHE A 36 -8.85 0.68 9.11
N MET A 37 -9.51 0.91 10.25
CA MET A 37 -9.62 2.24 10.84
C MET A 37 -8.24 2.83 11.18
N ILE A 38 -7.40 2.07 11.89
CA ILE A 38 -6.07 2.55 12.30
C ILE A 38 -5.16 2.74 11.08
N ALA A 39 -5.10 1.74 10.19
CA ALA A 39 -4.26 1.78 9.01
C ALA A 39 -4.64 2.91 8.05
N GLY A 40 -5.94 3.19 7.89
CA GLY A 40 -6.44 4.27 7.04
C GLY A 40 -6.35 5.67 7.67
N TYR A 41 -6.49 5.78 9.00
CA TYR A 41 -6.48 7.07 9.69
C TYR A 41 -5.07 7.61 9.88
N GLU A 42 -4.21 6.85 10.57
CA GLU A 42 -2.90 7.35 11.00
C GLU A 42 -2.01 7.69 9.79
N THR A 43 -1.96 6.79 8.80
CA THR A 43 -1.11 6.96 7.62
C THR A 43 -1.52 8.15 6.77
N THR A 44 -2.83 8.30 6.53
CA THR A 44 -3.38 9.43 5.77
C THR A 44 -3.22 10.74 6.52
N SER A 45 -3.40 10.74 7.85
CA SER A 45 -3.23 11.96 8.67
C SER A 45 -1.79 12.49 8.61
N VAL A 46 -0.79 11.59 8.70
CA VAL A 46 0.62 11.95 8.55
C VAL A 46 0.90 12.52 7.15
N LEU A 47 0.43 11.85 6.09
CA LEU A 47 0.58 12.34 4.71
C LEU A 47 -0.02 13.74 4.55
N MET A 48 -1.28 13.94 4.96
CA MET A 48 -1.95 15.22 4.81
C MET A 48 -1.27 16.34 5.60
N SER A 49 -0.74 16.04 6.79
CA SER A 49 -0.02 17.01 7.62
C SER A 49 1.24 17.53 6.89
N PHE A 50 2.04 16.64 6.33
CA PHE A 50 3.24 17.03 5.60
C PHE A 50 2.94 17.60 4.21
N PHE A 51 1.87 17.15 3.56
CA PHE A 51 1.39 17.73 2.30
C PHE A 51 1.05 19.20 2.49
N PHE A 52 0.24 19.54 3.49
CA PHE A 52 -0.10 20.94 3.77
C PHE A 52 1.08 21.75 4.27
N TYR A 53 1.99 21.14 5.03
CA TYR A 53 3.26 21.78 5.38
C TYR A 53 4.05 22.19 4.12
N ASN A 54 4.23 21.26 3.17
CA ASN A 54 4.92 21.53 1.91
C ASN A 54 4.21 22.64 1.10
N MET A 55 2.88 22.63 1.04
CA MET A 55 2.11 23.70 0.37
C MET A 55 2.30 25.06 1.06
N ALA A 56 2.37 25.08 2.39
CA ALA A 56 2.57 26.32 3.14
C ALA A 56 4.00 26.87 3.01
N THR A 57 5.00 26.01 2.85
CA THR A 57 6.41 26.41 2.72
C THR A 57 6.84 26.68 1.29
N GLU A 58 6.14 26.12 0.29
CA GLU A 58 6.45 26.25 -1.13
C GLU A 58 5.27 26.87 -1.92
N PRO A 59 5.04 28.21 -1.82
CA PRO A 59 3.88 28.86 -2.44
C PRO A 59 3.78 28.65 -3.95
N THR A 60 4.91 28.54 -4.65
CA THR A 60 4.94 28.28 -6.10
C THR A 60 4.39 26.90 -6.45
N ILE A 61 4.59 25.90 -5.60
CA ILE A 61 4.03 24.56 -5.82
C ILE A 61 2.53 24.57 -5.51
N GLN A 62 2.13 25.25 -4.43
CA GLN A 62 0.73 25.39 -4.06
C GLN A 62 -0.09 26.08 -5.15
N GLU A 63 0.41 27.17 -5.74
CA GLU A 63 -0.29 27.85 -6.83
C GLU A 63 -0.51 26.93 -8.03
N LYS A 64 0.51 26.16 -8.43
CA LYS A 64 0.39 25.21 -9.55
C LYS A 64 -0.63 24.10 -9.29
N VAL A 65 -0.69 23.57 -8.07
CA VAL A 65 -1.72 22.59 -7.69
C VAL A 65 -3.11 23.24 -7.75
N TYR A 66 -3.24 24.48 -7.28
CA TYR A 66 -4.50 25.21 -7.32
C TYR A 66 -4.97 25.48 -8.76
N GLU A 67 -4.07 25.94 -9.63
CA GLU A 67 -4.34 26.13 -11.06
C GLU A 67 -4.79 24.83 -11.74
N GLU A 68 -4.12 23.69 -11.47
CA GLU A 68 -4.52 22.39 -12.00
C GLU A 68 -5.93 22.00 -11.54
N ILE A 69 -6.24 22.18 -10.25
CA ILE A 69 -7.56 21.87 -9.69
C ILE A 69 -8.64 22.73 -10.36
N LEU A 70 -8.40 24.03 -10.54
CA LEU A 70 -9.35 24.92 -11.21
C LEU A 70 -9.58 24.54 -12.68
N GLN A 71 -8.54 24.09 -13.38
CA GLN A 71 -8.62 23.71 -14.79
C GLN A 71 -9.35 22.38 -14.99
N GLU A 72 -9.11 21.39 -14.14
CA GLU A 72 -9.60 20.02 -14.37
C GLU A 72 -10.93 19.72 -13.67
N LEU A 73 -11.25 20.40 -12.56
CA LEU A 73 -12.49 20.13 -11.82
C LEU A 73 -13.67 21.00 -12.28
N GLU A 74 -13.42 22.24 -12.74
CA GLU A 74 -14.44 23.27 -13.02
C GLU A 74 -15.50 23.40 -11.88
N ASP A 75 -16.53 24.23 -12.03
CA ASP A 75 -17.63 24.38 -11.03
C ASP A 75 -18.64 23.21 -11.06
N ASP A 76 -18.24 22.08 -11.63
CA ASP A 76 -19.06 20.90 -11.83
C ASP A 76 -18.92 19.89 -10.67
N GLU A 77 -19.73 18.83 -10.71
CA GLU A 77 -19.62 17.69 -9.80
C GLU A 77 -18.22 17.06 -9.83
N ILE A 78 -17.64 16.84 -8.65
CA ILE A 78 -16.35 16.15 -8.48
C ILE A 78 -16.59 14.65 -8.65
N THR A 79 -16.06 14.08 -9.74
CA THR A 79 -16.09 12.64 -9.99
C THR A 79 -14.72 12.00 -9.81
N TYR A 80 -14.68 10.68 -9.64
CA TYR A 80 -13.44 9.92 -9.52
C TYR A 80 -12.54 10.09 -10.76
N GLU A 81 -13.15 10.10 -11.95
CA GLU A 81 -12.45 10.24 -13.22
C GLU A 81 -11.75 11.60 -13.30
N LYS A 82 -12.40 12.68 -12.86
CA LYS A 82 -11.80 14.02 -12.83
C LYS A 82 -10.62 14.10 -11.85
N VAL A 83 -10.79 13.58 -10.62
CA VAL A 83 -9.70 13.55 -9.63
C VAL A 83 -8.50 12.76 -10.15
N SER A 84 -8.73 11.68 -10.90
CA SER A 84 -7.64 10.88 -11.50
C SER A 84 -6.83 11.62 -12.57
N GLN A 85 -7.31 12.76 -13.09
CA GLN A 85 -6.58 13.58 -14.07
C GLN A 85 -5.62 14.60 -13.43
N LEU A 86 -5.70 14.82 -12.11
CA LEU A 86 -4.86 15.77 -11.36
C LEU A 86 -3.42 15.24 -11.21
N ARG A 87 -2.68 15.28 -12.31
CA ARG A 87 -1.34 14.68 -12.43
C ARG A 87 -0.30 15.40 -11.58
N TYR A 88 -0.34 16.72 -11.51
CA TYR A 88 0.59 17.51 -10.72
C TYR A 88 0.32 17.33 -9.23
N LEU A 89 -0.94 17.29 -8.80
CA LEU A 89 -1.30 16.92 -7.43
C LEU A 89 -0.75 15.53 -7.07
N ASP A 90 -0.90 14.52 -7.95
CA ASP A 90 -0.34 13.19 -7.72
C ASP A 90 1.21 13.21 -7.59
N MET A 91 1.89 14.01 -8.42
CA MET A 91 3.34 14.23 -8.28
C MET A 91 3.71 14.82 -6.92
N VAL A 92 2.95 15.80 -6.43
CA VAL A 92 3.19 16.45 -5.13
C VAL A 92 2.92 15.48 -3.96
N ILE A 93 1.87 14.66 -4.05
CA ILE A 93 1.58 13.62 -3.05
C ILE A 93 2.72 12.59 -3.02
N ASN A 94 3.18 12.13 -4.18
CA ASN A 94 4.29 11.18 -4.28
C ASN A 94 5.60 11.76 -3.72
N GLU A 95 5.90 13.03 -4.00
CA GLU A 95 7.10 13.68 -3.45
C GLU A 95 6.98 13.89 -1.93
N THR A 96 5.78 14.20 -1.44
CA THR A 96 5.52 14.26 0.01
C THR A 96 5.75 12.91 0.67
N LEU A 97 5.30 11.80 0.07
CA LEU A 97 5.56 10.44 0.56
C LEU A 97 7.04 10.04 0.47
N ARG A 98 7.78 10.54 -0.53
CA ARG A 98 9.22 10.34 -0.65
C ARG A 98 9.95 11.01 0.52
N MET A 99 9.65 12.29 0.78
CA MET A 99 10.28 13.08 1.84
C MET A 99 9.83 12.66 3.25
N TYR A 100 8.55 12.36 3.42
CA TYR A 100 7.90 12.10 4.71
C TYR A 100 7.05 10.83 4.66
N PRO A 101 7.67 9.64 4.51
CA PRO A 101 6.92 8.38 4.51
C PRO A 101 6.29 8.14 5.89
N PRO A 102 5.00 7.75 5.98
CA PRO A 102 4.35 7.47 7.27
C PRO A 102 5.04 6.40 8.12
N PHE A 103 5.73 5.46 7.47
CA PHE A 103 6.59 4.48 8.13
C PHE A 103 8.02 4.57 7.58
N ILE A 104 8.99 4.74 8.48
CA ILE A 104 10.41 4.90 8.11
C ILE A 104 11.12 3.58 7.81
N ARG A 105 10.55 2.44 8.22
CA ARG A 105 11.08 1.10 7.96
C ARG A 105 9.97 0.05 8.01
N PHE A 106 10.21 -1.08 7.33
CA PHE A 106 9.38 -2.29 7.47
C PHE A 106 10.24 -3.47 7.90
N GLU A 107 9.64 -4.43 8.59
CA GLU A 107 10.33 -5.62 9.10
C GLU A 107 9.72 -6.89 8.52
N ARG A 108 10.56 -7.89 8.26
CA ARG A 108 10.17 -9.26 7.86
C ARG A 108 11.00 -10.25 8.63
N VAL A 109 10.43 -11.42 8.94
CA VAL A 109 11.17 -12.53 9.55
C VAL A 109 11.36 -13.60 8.49
N ALA A 110 12.62 -14.03 8.29
CA ALA A 110 12.95 -15.10 7.36
C ALA A 110 12.29 -16.41 7.81
N SER A 111 11.35 -16.93 7.03
CA SER A 111 10.64 -18.18 7.35
C SER A 111 11.48 -19.43 7.08
N ASN A 112 12.50 -19.30 6.21
CA ASN A 112 13.49 -20.31 5.84
C ASN A 112 14.87 -19.65 5.70
N ASP A 113 15.89 -20.46 5.43
CA ASP A 113 17.19 -19.95 5.01
C ASP A 113 17.06 -19.38 3.58
N TYR A 114 17.64 -18.21 3.34
CA TYR A 114 17.63 -17.53 2.04
C TYR A 114 19.04 -17.13 1.61
N GLU A 115 19.30 -17.20 0.31
CA GLU A 115 20.49 -16.59 -0.30
C GLU A 115 20.07 -15.29 -1.01
N LEU A 116 20.61 -14.15 -0.57
CA LEU A 116 20.37 -12.84 -1.18
C LEU A 116 21.68 -12.26 -1.70
N GLY A 117 21.92 -12.44 -3.00
CA GLY A 117 23.19 -12.08 -3.62
C GLY A 117 24.34 -12.88 -2.98
N ASN A 118 25.26 -12.19 -2.30
CA ASN A 118 26.38 -12.82 -1.60
C ASN A 118 26.11 -13.06 -0.10
N TYR A 119 24.88 -12.82 0.37
CA TYR A 119 24.51 -12.93 1.78
C TYR A 119 23.65 -14.16 2.03
N HIS A 120 24.09 -15.00 2.94
CA HIS A 120 23.27 -16.04 3.54
C HIS A 120 22.45 -15.45 4.70
N ILE A 121 21.12 -15.60 4.63
CA ILE A 121 20.18 -15.14 5.64
C ILE A 121 19.55 -16.37 6.31
N PRO A 122 19.95 -16.70 7.54
CA PRO A 122 19.38 -17.83 8.27
C PRO A 122 17.90 -17.63 8.59
N LYS A 123 17.17 -18.73 8.67
CA LYS A 123 15.80 -18.79 9.19
C LYS A 123 15.71 -18.13 10.57
N GLY A 124 14.65 -17.35 10.76
CA GLY A 124 14.39 -16.59 11.99
C GLY A 124 15.06 -15.21 12.03
N SER A 125 15.91 -14.88 11.05
CA SER A 125 16.51 -13.54 10.95
C SER A 125 15.46 -12.47 10.70
N VAL A 126 15.56 -11.34 11.41
CA VAL A 126 14.75 -10.14 11.14
C VAL A 126 15.46 -9.31 10.08
N ILE A 127 14.78 -9.08 8.96
CA ILE A 127 15.21 -8.22 7.86
C ILE A 127 14.46 -6.90 8.00
N SER A 128 15.18 -5.79 8.11
CA SER A 128 14.60 -4.45 8.12
C SER A 128 14.85 -3.76 6.77
N VAL A 129 13.79 -3.26 6.15
CA VAL A 129 13.83 -2.45 4.92
C VAL A 129 13.80 -0.97 5.33
N PRO A 130 14.91 -0.22 5.16
CA PRO A 130 15.02 1.16 5.62
C PRO A 130 14.43 2.14 4.58
N VAL A 131 13.10 2.31 4.60
CA VAL A 131 12.36 3.15 3.64
C VAL A 131 12.87 4.59 3.60
N TYR A 132 12.98 5.25 4.76
CA TYR A 132 13.39 6.66 4.80
C TYR A 132 14.81 6.87 4.24
N PRO A 133 15.84 6.11 4.64
CA PRO A 133 17.16 6.19 4.03
C PRO A 133 17.19 5.89 2.53
N ILE A 134 16.38 4.93 2.06
CA ILE A 134 16.29 4.61 0.62
C ILE A 134 15.75 5.82 -0.15
N HIS A 135 14.67 6.44 0.33
CA HIS A 135 14.05 7.60 -0.31
C HIS A 135 14.94 8.86 -0.34
N HIS A 136 15.95 8.94 0.54
CA HIS A 136 16.87 10.08 0.68
C HIS A 136 18.29 9.77 0.19
N ASN A 137 18.50 8.63 -0.47
CA ASN A 137 19.81 8.28 -0.98
C ASN A 137 20.14 9.18 -2.19
N PRO A 138 21.20 10.01 -2.15
CA PRO A 138 21.52 10.93 -3.26
C PRO A 138 21.99 10.23 -4.54
N HIS A 139 22.21 8.91 -4.51
CA HIS A 139 22.62 8.12 -5.66
C HIS A 139 21.44 7.48 -6.42
N PHE A 140 20.21 7.66 -5.96
CA PHE A 140 18.98 7.15 -6.57
C PHE A 140 17.89 8.22 -6.56
#